data_AF-A0A182SXS2-F1
#
_entry.id   AF-A0A182SXS2-F1
#
_cell.length_a   1.000
_cell.length_b   1.000
_cell.length_c   1.000
_cell.angle_alpha   90.00
_cell.angle_beta   90.00
_cell.angle_gamma   90.00
#
_symmetry.space_group_name_H-M   'P 1'
#
loop_
_entity.id
_entity.type
_entity.pdbx_description
1 polymer ?
#
loop_
_entity_poly.entity_id
_entity_poly.type
_entity_poly.pdbx_seq_one_letter_code
_entity_poly.pdbx_strand_id
1 'polypeptide(L)'
;MTTEVDKDKAVTVVISAPKKMNVNGSNEKDKDRDREKEKDREAIVSIAKGTVGEGEDAVTVATQAALNQDAPNILVYKKMEAIVERMQGEEGGVSVRTIKAFMSKVPSVFTGADLIAWIMKNLSIDDVNEALHLAHLLASHGYLFPIDDHQLTVKNDGTFYRFQTPYFWPSNCWEPENTDYAVYLCKRTMQNKTRLELADYEAENLAKLQKMFSRKWEFIFMQAEAQSKVDKKRDKLERKVLDSQERAFWDVHRPMPGCVNTTEVDIKKAYRRGASSLGSGSSGTAGNSNPVEQLTRQIKLLKLKLERRTIKISKVAES
;
A
#
# COMPACT_ATOMS: atom_id res chain seq x y z
N MET A 1 70.81 21.13 -25.67
CA MET A 1 70.18 21.41 -26.98
C MET A 1 69.23 20.26 -27.25
N THR A 2 67.94 20.47 -26.94
CA THR A 2 66.79 20.49 -27.89
C THR A 2 66.39 19.06 -28.32
N THR A 3 65.17 18.54 -28.21
CA THR A 3 63.81 19.07 -27.90
C THR A 3 62.83 17.88 -28.00
N GLU A 4 61.75 17.88 -27.20
CA GLU A 4 60.34 17.55 -27.55
C GLU A 4 59.97 16.15 -28.13
N VAL A 5 58.82 15.49 -27.87
CA VAL A 5 57.55 15.80 -27.20
C VAL A 5 56.71 14.51 -27.04
N ASP A 6 55.88 14.49 -25.99
CA ASP A 6 54.78 13.58 -25.65
C ASP A 6 53.75 13.26 -26.77
N LYS A 7 53.06 12.11 -26.66
CA LYS A 7 51.62 12.05 -26.29
C LYS A 7 51.00 10.65 -26.35
N ASP A 8 50.31 10.33 -25.25
CA ASP A 8 49.43 9.19 -25.02
C ASP A 8 48.35 8.97 -26.09
N LYS A 9 48.15 7.70 -26.46
CA LYS A 9 47.01 7.23 -27.25
C LYS A 9 45.91 6.68 -26.34
N ALA A 10 44.76 7.35 -26.40
CA ALA A 10 43.47 6.82 -25.97
C ALA A 10 43.07 5.60 -26.82
N VAL A 11 42.73 4.48 -26.17
CA VAL A 11 42.14 3.30 -26.82
C VAL A 11 40.61 3.44 -26.77
N THR A 12 40.03 3.69 -27.93
CA THR A 12 38.58 3.60 -28.18
C THR A 12 38.26 2.16 -28.59
N VAL A 13 37.50 1.41 -27.79
CA VAL A 13 36.98 0.09 -28.16
C VAL A 13 35.65 0.27 -28.87
N VAL A 14 35.65 0.03 -30.18
CA VAL A 14 34.47 -0.02 -31.03
C VAL A 14 33.69 -1.30 -30.74
N ILE A 15 32.43 -1.15 -30.31
CA ILE A 15 31.46 -2.25 -30.15
C ILE A 15 30.94 -2.62 -31.54
N SER A 16 31.24 -3.84 -31.98
CA SER A 16 30.72 -4.42 -33.22
C SER A 16 29.37 -5.12 -32.94
N ALA A 17 28.35 -4.81 -33.73
CA ALA A 17 27.00 -5.37 -33.62
C ALA A 17 26.93 -6.81 -34.17
N PRO A 18 26.15 -7.72 -33.58
CA PRO A 18 26.00 -9.07 -34.10
C PRO A 18 25.01 -9.14 -35.28
N LYS A 19 25.43 -9.92 -36.27
CA LYS A 19 24.80 -10.22 -37.56
C LYS A 19 23.49 -10.99 -37.38
N LYS A 20 22.37 -10.49 -37.95
CA LYS A 20 21.10 -11.23 -38.05
C LYS A 20 21.25 -12.41 -39.01
N MET A 21 21.02 -13.63 -38.52
CA MET A 21 20.70 -14.79 -39.36
C MET A 21 19.18 -14.88 -39.50
N ASN A 22 18.72 -14.92 -40.75
CA ASN A 22 17.33 -15.12 -41.15
C ASN A 22 17.05 -16.62 -41.25
N VAL A 23 16.08 -17.14 -40.48
CA VAL A 23 15.53 -18.48 -40.67
C VAL A 23 14.01 -18.35 -40.76
N ASN A 24 13.51 -18.39 -41.99
CA ASN A 24 12.09 -18.57 -42.28
C ASN A 24 11.75 -20.06 -42.11
N GLY A 25 10.89 -20.36 -41.13
CA GLY A 25 10.33 -21.69 -40.90
C GLY A 25 9.28 -21.62 -39.80
N SER A 26 8.12 -21.03 -40.09
CA SER A 26 7.00 -20.98 -39.15
C SER A 26 6.30 -22.35 -39.16
N ASN A 27 6.58 -23.15 -38.13
CA ASN A 27 5.90 -24.42 -37.90
C ASN A 27 4.46 -24.16 -37.46
N GLU A 28 3.50 -24.77 -38.15
CA GLU A 28 2.05 -24.69 -37.89
C GLU A 28 1.69 -25.08 -36.44
N LYS A 29 2.50 -25.96 -35.84
CA LYS A 29 2.43 -26.38 -34.42
C LYS A 29 2.74 -25.29 -33.38
N ASP A 30 3.40 -24.20 -33.75
CA ASP A 30 3.65 -23.08 -32.83
C ASP A 30 2.49 -22.07 -32.87
N LYS A 31 1.84 -21.89 -34.03
CA LYS A 31 0.62 -21.08 -34.14
C LYS A 31 -0.57 -21.72 -33.42
N ASP A 32 -0.70 -23.05 -33.47
CA ASP A 32 -1.75 -23.74 -32.73
C ASP A 32 -1.52 -23.69 -31.21
N ARG A 33 -0.27 -23.80 -30.76
CA ARG A 33 0.08 -23.64 -29.33
C ARG A 33 -0.17 -22.23 -28.82
N ASP A 34 0.04 -21.21 -29.64
CA ASP A 34 -0.22 -19.84 -29.24
C ASP A 34 -1.72 -19.49 -29.27
N ARG A 35 -2.49 -20.08 -30.20
CA ARG A 35 -3.97 -20.02 -30.19
C ARG A 35 -4.60 -20.77 -29.02
N GLU A 36 -4.00 -21.89 -28.61
CA GLU A 36 -4.45 -22.67 -27.44
C GLU A 36 -4.16 -21.92 -26.13
N LYS A 37 -2.99 -21.28 -26.01
CA LYS A 37 -2.67 -20.38 -24.89
C LYS A 37 -3.58 -19.13 -24.84
N GLU A 38 -4.01 -18.63 -25.99
CA GLU A 38 -4.93 -17.48 -26.06
C GLU A 38 -6.35 -17.88 -25.66
N LYS A 39 -6.82 -19.05 -26.10
CA LYS A 39 -8.08 -19.64 -25.63
C LYS A 39 -8.07 -19.97 -24.14
N ASP A 40 -6.96 -20.49 -23.61
CA ASP A 40 -6.81 -20.75 -22.17
C ASP A 40 -6.80 -19.45 -21.37
N ARG A 41 -6.19 -18.37 -21.89
CA ARG A 41 -6.25 -17.04 -21.29
C ARG A 41 -7.67 -16.48 -21.30
N GLU A 42 -8.39 -16.59 -22.41
CA GLU A 42 -9.79 -16.14 -22.51
C GLU A 42 -10.73 -16.98 -21.62
N ALA A 43 -10.52 -18.29 -21.53
CA ALA A 43 -11.27 -19.17 -20.64
C ALA A 43 -11.01 -18.82 -19.16
N ILE A 44 -9.75 -18.56 -18.77
CA ILE A 44 -9.39 -18.14 -17.41
C ILE A 44 -9.97 -16.76 -17.06
N VAL A 45 -9.98 -15.82 -18.01
CA VAL A 45 -10.65 -14.51 -17.84
C VAL A 45 -12.17 -14.68 -17.74
N SER A 46 -12.76 -15.63 -18.46
CA SER A 46 -14.19 -15.96 -18.36
C SER A 46 -14.55 -16.61 -17.02
N ILE A 47 -13.68 -17.47 -16.48
CA ILE A 47 -13.87 -18.13 -15.17
C ILE A 47 -13.66 -17.12 -14.03
N ALA A 48 -12.72 -16.19 -14.17
CA ALA A 48 -12.53 -15.08 -13.24
C ALA A 48 -13.69 -14.05 -13.28
N LYS A 49 -14.43 -13.97 -14.39
CA LYS A 49 -15.63 -13.14 -14.53
C LYS A 49 -16.93 -13.88 -14.19
N GLY A 50 -16.94 -15.21 -14.30
CA GLY A 50 -18.09 -16.07 -14.10
C GLY A 50 -18.25 -16.53 -12.65
N THR A 51 -18.41 -15.59 -11.72
CA THR A 51 -18.98 -15.85 -10.37
C THR A 51 -19.57 -14.58 -9.77
N VAL A 52 -20.21 -13.76 -10.61
CA VAL A 52 -21.03 -12.63 -10.16
C VAL A 52 -22.46 -12.97 -10.55
N GLY A 53 -23.30 -13.25 -9.54
CA GLY A 53 -24.74 -13.23 -9.71
C GLY A 53 -25.14 -11.86 -10.28
N GLU A 54 -26.05 -11.88 -11.24
CA GLU A 54 -26.51 -10.70 -11.94
C GLU A 54 -27.00 -9.60 -10.97
N GLY A 55 -26.44 -8.40 -11.13
CA GLY A 55 -27.08 -7.14 -10.76
C GLY A 55 -26.66 -6.51 -9.44
N GLU A 56 -25.46 -5.93 -9.39
CA GLU A 56 -24.97 -4.82 -8.53
C GLU A 56 -23.43 -4.85 -8.70
N ASP A 57 -22.75 -3.88 -9.32
CA ASP A 57 -21.86 -2.97 -8.58
C ASP A 57 -20.84 -2.30 -9.55
N ALA A 58 -21.29 -1.35 -10.36
CA ALA A 58 -20.41 -0.34 -10.95
C ALA A 58 -20.71 1.06 -10.39
N VAL A 59 -21.97 1.28 -9.97
CA VAL A 59 -22.43 2.52 -9.37
C VAL A 59 -22.03 2.59 -7.89
N THR A 60 -21.98 1.47 -7.18
CA THR A 60 -21.75 1.39 -5.73
C THR A 60 -20.31 1.75 -5.36
N VAL A 61 -19.32 1.24 -6.11
CA VAL A 61 -17.88 1.53 -5.91
C VAL A 61 -17.55 3.00 -6.18
N ALA A 62 -18.13 3.59 -7.23
CA ALA A 62 -17.95 5.00 -7.56
C ALA A 62 -18.63 5.94 -6.53
N THR A 63 -19.75 5.50 -5.94
CA THR A 63 -20.51 6.30 -4.96
C THR A 63 -19.82 6.33 -3.59
N GLN A 64 -19.12 5.25 -3.20
CA GLN A 64 -18.42 5.17 -1.92
C GLN A 64 -17.11 5.96 -1.90
N ALA A 65 -16.39 6.02 -3.02
CA ALA A 65 -15.20 6.85 -3.19
C ALA A 65 -15.53 8.36 -3.15
N ALA A 66 -16.70 8.76 -3.67
CA ALA A 66 -17.14 10.16 -3.67
C ALA A 66 -17.59 10.67 -2.28
N LEU A 67 -18.19 9.81 -1.45
CA LEU A 67 -18.62 10.16 -0.08
C LEU A 67 -17.46 10.26 0.94
N ASN A 68 -16.27 9.78 0.58
CA ASN A 68 -15.14 9.63 1.49
C ASN A 68 -14.08 10.75 1.39
N GLN A 69 -14.22 11.71 0.46
CA GLN A 69 -13.14 12.68 0.18
C GLN A 69 -12.80 13.63 1.35
N ASP A 70 -13.75 13.86 2.26
CA ASP A 70 -13.61 14.78 3.41
C ASP A 70 -13.52 14.08 4.76
N ALA A 71 -13.41 12.74 4.79
CA ALA A 71 -13.29 12.05 6.06
C ALA A 71 -11.94 12.37 6.72
N PRO A 72 -11.89 12.75 8.01
CA PRO A 72 -10.67 13.25 8.65
C PRO A 72 -9.46 12.30 8.57
N ASN A 73 -9.69 10.99 8.50
CA ASN A 73 -8.65 9.98 8.33
C ASN A 73 -8.03 9.99 6.92
N ILE A 74 -8.81 10.31 5.88
CA ILE A 74 -8.30 10.39 4.50
C ILE A 74 -7.31 11.54 4.34
N LEU A 75 -7.54 12.67 5.01
CA LEU A 75 -6.60 13.79 5.00
C LEU A 75 -5.26 13.43 5.65
N VAL A 76 -5.27 12.60 6.69
CA VAL A 76 -4.04 12.10 7.32
C VAL A 76 -3.30 11.17 6.36
N TYR A 77 -4.00 10.22 5.73
CA TYR A 77 -3.38 9.31 4.74
C TYR A 77 -2.76 10.08 3.59
N LYS A 78 -3.46 11.05 3.01
CA LYS A 78 -2.90 11.90 1.93
C LYS A 78 -1.62 12.63 2.36
N LYS A 79 -1.53 13.11 3.60
CA LYS A 79 -0.32 13.75 4.12
C LYS A 79 0.82 12.76 4.31
N MET A 80 0.52 11.57 4.84
CA MET A 80 1.52 10.50 5.01
C MET A 80 2.05 10.02 3.66
N GLU A 81 1.16 9.85 2.68
CA GLU A 81 1.49 9.45 1.31
C GLU A 81 2.38 10.48 0.63
N ALA A 82 2.05 11.77 0.73
CA ALA A 82 2.90 12.83 0.19
C ALA A 82 4.32 12.84 0.81
N ILE A 83 4.47 12.42 2.07
CA ILE A 83 5.80 12.24 2.69
C ILE A 83 6.49 11.02 2.09
N VAL A 84 5.79 9.88 1.99
CA VAL A 84 6.32 8.61 1.47
C VAL A 84 6.69 8.70 -0.02
N GLU A 85 5.95 9.46 -0.82
CA GLU A 85 6.29 9.77 -2.21
C GLU A 85 7.59 10.57 -2.30
N ARG A 86 7.77 11.60 -1.45
CA ARG A 86 9.04 12.34 -1.36
C ARG A 86 10.19 11.45 -0.90
N MET A 87 9.95 10.53 0.03
CA MET A 87 10.95 9.54 0.45
C MET A 87 11.37 8.61 -0.69
N GLN A 88 10.48 8.32 -1.64
CA GLN A 88 10.76 7.47 -2.79
C GLN A 88 11.25 8.23 -4.02
N GLY A 89 11.40 9.56 -3.93
CA GLY A 89 11.88 10.39 -5.03
C GLY A 89 13.28 9.97 -5.50
N GLU A 90 13.50 9.97 -6.82
CA GLU A 90 14.80 9.62 -7.43
C GLU A 90 15.92 10.56 -6.96
N GLU A 91 15.60 11.85 -6.84
CA GLU A 91 16.49 12.87 -6.31
C GLU A 91 16.07 13.27 -4.90
N GLY A 92 16.99 13.13 -3.95
CA GLY A 92 16.76 13.55 -2.58
C GLY A 92 15.89 12.63 -1.73
N GLY A 93 15.46 11.46 -2.24
CA GLY A 93 14.78 10.41 -1.47
C GLY A 93 15.70 9.59 -0.55
N VAL A 94 15.12 8.59 0.12
CA VAL A 94 15.86 7.60 0.94
C VAL A 94 16.60 6.64 0.00
N SER A 95 17.86 6.33 0.31
CA SER A 95 18.71 5.47 -0.53
C SER A 95 18.26 4.00 -0.52
N VAL A 96 17.33 3.65 -1.41
CA VAL A 96 16.89 2.27 -1.65
C VAL A 96 17.91 1.51 -2.50
N ARG A 97 18.36 0.35 -2.01
CA ARG A 97 19.42 -0.43 -2.66
C ARG A 97 19.20 -1.94 -2.58
N THR A 98 19.88 -2.67 -3.45
CA THR A 98 19.99 -4.13 -3.35
C THR A 98 21.24 -4.48 -2.56
N ILE A 99 21.06 -5.06 -1.36
CA ILE A 99 22.17 -5.51 -0.52
C ILE A 99 22.61 -6.90 -0.95
N LYS A 100 23.90 -7.05 -1.21
CA LYS A 100 24.55 -8.35 -1.45
C LYS A 100 25.23 -8.78 -0.15
N ALA A 101 24.79 -9.88 0.42
CA ALA A 101 25.44 -10.54 1.54
C ALA A 101 25.96 -11.92 1.10
N PHE A 102 26.74 -12.58 1.94
CA PHE A 102 27.24 -13.92 1.64
C PHE A 102 26.07 -14.87 1.36
N MET A 103 26.03 -15.48 0.17
CA MET A 103 24.98 -16.39 -0.31
C MET A 103 23.56 -15.80 -0.45
N SER A 104 23.35 -14.49 -0.24
CA SER A 104 22.02 -13.88 -0.33
C SER A 104 22.01 -12.48 -0.94
N LYS A 105 20.90 -12.15 -1.61
CA LYS A 105 20.63 -10.82 -2.13
C LYS A 105 19.28 -10.37 -1.59
N VAL A 106 19.24 -9.17 -1.04
CA VAL A 106 18.02 -8.53 -0.53
C VAL A 106 17.77 -7.29 -1.38
N PRO A 107 16.85 -7.35 -2.37
CA PRO A 107 16.60 -6.23 -3.28
C PRO A 107 15.84 -5.12 -2.57
N SER A 108 15.85 -3.90 -3.10
CA SER A 108 14.92 -2.80 -2.75
C SER A 108 14.71 -2.58 -1.24
N VAL A 109 15.79 -2.39 -0.48
CA VAL A 109 15.73 -2.08 0.96
C VAL A 109 16.49 -0.81 1.29
N PHE A 110 16.14 -0.19 2.41
CA PHE A 110 16.86 0.91 3.05
C PHE A 110 17.02 0.62 4.54
N THR A 111 17.90 1.34 5.23
CA THR A 111 18.11 1.15 6.67
C THR A 111 17.24 2.11 7.49
N GLY A 112 16.94 1.73 8.73
CA GLY A 112 16.25 2.61 9.67
C GLY A 112 17.02 3.90 9.92
N ALA A 113 18.35 3.83 10.06
CA ALA A 113 19.21 5.01 10.18
C ALA A 113 19.11 5.97 8.98
N ASP A 114 19.14 5.43 7.75
CA ASP A 114 18.96 6.24 6.52
C ASP A 114 17.58 6.92 6.49
N LEU A 115 16.53 6.22 6.93
CA LEU A 115 15.16 6.75 7.01
C LEU A 115 15.07 7.90 8.02
N ILE A 116 15.58 7.71 9.25
CA ILE A 116 15.49 8.74 10.30
C ILE A 116 16.30 9.98 9.91
N ALA A 117 17.51 9.80 9.37
CA ALA A 117 18.32 10.91 8.87
C ALA A 117 17.60 11.70 7.76
N TRP A 118 16.89 11.00 6.86
CA TRP A 118 16.10 11.63 5.83
C TRP A 118 14.95 12.45 6.41
N ILE A 119 14.22 11.91 7.39
CA ILE A 119 13.08 12.57 8.03
C ILE A 119 13.52 13.87 8.70
N MET A 120 14.58 13.81 9.52
CA MET A 120 15.10 14.99 10.23
C MET A 120 15.47 16.10 9.25
N LYS A 121 16.21 15.76 8.19
CA LYS A 121 16.67 16.72 7.19
C LYS A 121 15.52 17.34 6.39
N ASN A 122 14.59 16.53 5.88
CA ASN A 122 13.60 16.98 4.89
C ASN A 122 12.31 17.53 5.50
N LEU A 123 12.04 17.22 6.78
CA LEU A 123 10.89 17.73 7.51
C LEU A 123 11.26 18.79 8.55
N SER A 124 12.55 19.16 8.65
CA SER A 124 13.06 20.13 9.64
C SER A 124 12.71 19.72 11.07
N ILE A 125 12.95 18.45 11.40
CA ILE A 125 12.75 17.89 12.74
C ILE A 125 14.11 17.79 13.43
N ASP A 126 14.27 18.51 14.54
CA ASP A 126 15.53 18.57 15.30
C ASP A 126 15.66 17.41 16.30
N ASP A 127 14.55 16.92 16.87
CA ASP A 127 14.55 15.80 17.82
C ASP A 127 14.48 14.45 17.09
N VAL A 128 15.51 13.63 17.32
CA VAL A 128 15.58 12.25 16.80
C VAL A 128 14.38 11.41 17.24
N ASN A 129 13.88 11.63 18.47
CA ASN A 129 12.75 10.85 18.98
C ASN A 129 11.43 11.21 18.28
N GLU A 130 11.24 12.48 17.92
CA GLU A 130 10.09 12.92 17.13
C GLU A 130 10.15 12.32 15.71
N ALA A 131 11.33 12.36 15.07
CA ALA A 131 11.54 11.74 13.76
C ALA A 131 11.29 10.22 13.79
N LEU A 132 11.79 9.55 14.84
CA LEU A 132 11.58 8.13 15.07
C LEU A 132 10.10 7.82 15.33
N HIS A 133 9.39 8.66 16.09
CA HIS A 133 7.96 8.49 16.34
C HIS A 133 7.15 8.62 15.05
N LEU A 134 7.44 9.60 14.20
CA LEU A 134 6.81 9.72 12.88
C LEU A 134 7.07 8.48 12.01
N ALA A 135 8.30 7.97 12.02
CA ALA A 135 8.64 6.76 11.29
C ALA A 135 7.85 5.53 11.79
N HIS A 136 7.67 5.40 13.10
CA HIS A 136 6.78 4.38 13.69
C HIS A 136 5.34 4.51 13.21
N LEU A 137 4.81 5.73 13.16
CA LEU A 137 3.45 5.97 12.67
C LEU A 137 3.32 5.56 11.20
N LEU A 138 4.28 5.93 10.34
CA LEU A 138 4.33 5.49 8.94
C LEU A 138 4.34 3.96 8.82
N ALA A 139 5.13 3.27 9.66
CA ALA A 139 5.18 1.81 9.66
C ALA A 139 3.87 1.18 10.13
N SER A 140 3.32 1.66 11.24
CA SER A 140 2.08 1.14 11.84
C SER A 140 0.85 1.30 10.94
N HIS A 141 0.87 2.27 10.02
CA HIS A 141 -0.15 2.46 8.99
C HIS A 141 0.15 1.72 7.67
N GLY A 142 1.24 0.95 7.61
CA GLY A 142 1.54 0.07 6.49
C GLY A 142 2.24 0.73 5.31
N TYR A 143 2.79 1.94 5.44
CA TYR A 143 3.51 2.59 4.32
C TYR A 143 4.93 2.06 4.13
N LEU A 144 5.53 1.55 5.20
CA LEU A 144 6.82 0.87 5.20
C LEU A 144 6.83 -0.22 6.27
N PHE A 145 7.72 -1.19 6.16
CA PHE A 145 7.74 -2.32 7.09
C PHE A 145 9.14 -2.93 7.22
N PRO A 146 9.51 -3.45 8.41
CA PRO A 146 10.74 -4.22 8.58
C PRO A 146 10.64 -5.53 7.79
N ILE A 147 11.74 -5.96 7.16
CA ILE A 147 11.69 -7.15 6.29
C ILE A 147 11.61 -8.47 7.05
N ASP A 148 12.14 -8.51 8.28
CA ASP A 148 12.37 -9.74 9.06
C ASP A 148 11.53 -9.81 10.35
N ASP A 149 10.58 -8.90 10.55
CA ASP A 149 9.74 -8.85 11.76
C ASP A 149 8.27 -8.54 11.38
N HIS A 150 7.33 -9.11 12.12
CA HIS A 150 5.89 -8.83 12.05
C HIS A 150 5.51 -7.55 12.80
N GLN A 151 6.33 -7.10 13.75
CA GLN A 151 6.08 -5.88 14.49
C GLN A 151 6.38 -4.66 13.61
N LEU A 152 5.34 -3.90 13.23
CA LEU A 152 5.44 -2.71 12.37
C LEU A 152 6.02 -1.49 13.12
N THR A 153 7.30 -1.59 13.49
CA THR A 153 8.05 -0.58 14.25
C THR A 153 9.36 -0.23 13.56
N VAL A 154 9.87 0.98 13.84
CA VAL A 154 11.11 1.48 13.22
C VAL A 154 12.22 1.58 14.27
N LYS A 155 13.41 1.10 13.95
CA LYS A 155 14.60 1.25 14.77
C LYS A 155 15.57 2.19 14.08
N ASN A 156 16.22 3.08 14.82
CA ASN A 156 17.26 3.97 14.30
C ASN A 156 18.61 3.23 14.25
N ASP A 157 18.69 2.17 13.45
CA ASP A 157 19.86 1.30 13.33
C ASP A 157 19.99 0.72 11.90
N GLY A 158 20.79 -0.34 11.75
CA GLY A 158 21.01 -1.03 10.48
C GLY A 158 19.86 -1.96 10.04
N THR A 159 18.73 -2.01 10.76
CA THR A 159 17.57 -2.84 10.39
C THR A 159 17.06 -2.45 9.01
N PHE A 160 16.72 -3.44 8.19
CA PHE A 160 16.25 -3.23 6.82
C PHE A 160 14.73 -3.07 6.75
N TYR A 161 14.31 -2.09 5.97
CA TYR A 161 12.91 -1.75 5.70
C TYR A 161 12.63 -1.74 4.20
N ARG A 162 11.36 -1.88 3.84
CA ARG A 162 10.82 -1.69 2.49
C ARG A 162 9.67 -0.71 2.51
N PHE A 163 9.50 0.02 1.41
CA PHE A 163 8.27 0.74 1.13
C PHE A 163 7.19 -0.26 0.68
N GLN A 164 5.96 0.01 1.10
CA GLN A 164 4.79 -0.73 0.66
C GLN A 164 4.35 -0.25 -0.72
N THR A 165 3.81 -1.17 -1.53
CA THR A 165 3.20 -0.81 -2.82
C THR A 165 1.96 0.06 -2.62
N PRO A 166 1.74 1.11 -3.44
CA PRO A 166 0.54 1.94 -3.38
C PRO A 166 -0.77 1.16 -3.44
N TYR A 167 -0.77 -0.03 -4.05
CA TYR A 167 -1.92 -0.93 -4.05
C TYR A 167 -2.41 -1.28 -2.63
N PHE A 168 -1.49 -1.44 -1.68
CA PHE A 168 -1.82 -1.80 -0.29
C PHE A 168 -1.91 -0.60 0.65
N TRP A 169 -1.90 0.64 0.15
CA TRP A 169 -2.03 1.81 1.01
C TRP A 169 -3.43 1.91 1.63
N PRO A 170 -3.54 2.42 2.87
CA PRO A 170 -4.82 2.50 3.59
C PRO A 170 -5.83 3.46 2.95
N SER A 171 -5.39 4.40 2.12
CA SER A 171 -6.27 5.28 1.33
C SER A 171 -7.16 4.52 0.34
N ASN A 172 -6.77 3.31 -0.08
CA ASN A 172 -7.59 2.44 -0.91
C ASN A 172 -8.77 1.80 -0.13
N CYS A 173 -8.93 2.11 1.15
CA CYS A 173 -10.05 1.69 2.00
C CYS A 173 -10.28 0.17 2.00
N TRP A 174 -9.19 -0.58 2.17
CA TRP A 174 -9.23 -2.04 2.26
C TRP A 174 -10.07 -2.51 3.46
N GLU A 175 -10.99 -3.44 3.20
CA GLU A 175 -11.75 -4.17 4.22
C GLU A 175 -11.57 -5.69 3.99
N PRO A 176 -10.37 -6.25 4.24
CA PRO A 176 -10.08 -7.63 3.87
C PRO A 176 -10.88 -8.63 4.70
N GLU A 177 -11.50 -9.59 4.01
CA GLU A 177 -12.36 -10.58 4.63
C GLU A 177 -11.55 -11.69 5.33
N ASN A 178 -12.22 -12.44 6.20
CA ASN A 178 -11.66 -13.65 6.80
C ASN A 178 -11.35 -14.73 5.76
N THR A 179 -12.09 -14.77 4.64
CA THR A 179 -11.82 -15.68 3.52
C THR A 179 -10.46 -15.38 2.89
N ASP A 180 -10.18 -14.10 2.62
CA ASP A 180 -8.90 -13.67 2.03
C ASP A 180 -7.72 -13.99 2.95
N TYR A 181 -7.89 -13.77 4.25
CA TYR A 181 -6.86 -14.09 5.23
C TYR A 181 -6.60 -15.60 5.32
N ALA A 182 -7.66 -16.42 5.23
CA ALA A 182 -7.54 -17.87 5.19
C ALA A 182 -6.77 -18.34 3.95
N VAL A 183 -7.05 -17.75 2.77
CA VAL A 183 -6.31 -18.02 1.53
C VAL A 183 -4.84 -17.65 1.68
N TYR A 184 -4.53 -16.48 2.23
CA TYR A 184 -3.16 -16.03 2.48
C TYR A 184 -2.37 -16.99 3.39
N LEU A 185 -2.93 -17.31 4.56
CA LEU A 185 -2.30 -18.22 5.52
C LEU A 185 -2.14 -19.63 4.94
N CYS A 186 -3.18 -20.14 4.27
CA CYS A 186 -3.12 -21.43 3.57
C CYS A 186 -2.00 -21.42 2.52
N LYS A 187 -1.94 -20.39 1.66
CA LYS A 187 -0.89 -20.24 0.64
C LYS A 187 0.51 -20.25 1.25
N ARG A 188 0.72 -19.58 2.39
CA ARG A 188 2.00 -19.58 3.11
C ARG A 188 2.41 -20.95 3.61
N THR A 189 1.49 -21.68 4.25
CA THR A 189 1.78 -23.05 4.73
C THR A 189 2.18 -23.99 3.59
N MET A 190 1.64 -23.81 2.39
CA MET A 190 1.95 -24.65 1.23
C MET A 190 3.34 -24.43 0.63
N GLN A 191 4.03 -23.33 0.97
CA GLN A 191 5.32 -23.02 0.37
C GLN A 191 6.50 -23.79 0.97
N ASN A 192 6.33 -24.40 2.17
CA ASN A 192 7.37 -25.18 2.87
C ASN A 192 8.74 -24.47 2.92
N LYS A 193 8.74 -23.19 3.29
CA LYS A 193 9.98 -22.39 3.50
C LYS A 193 9.95 -21.83 4.90
N THR A 194 11.06 -21.97 5.64
CA THR A 194 11.21 -21.43 7.00
C THR A 194 10.84 -19.95 7.12
N ARG A 195 11.26 -19.11 6.17
CA ARG A 195 10.90 -17.67 6.14
C ARG A 195 9.40 -17.40 6.00
N LEU A 196 8.60 -18.38 5.60
CA LEU A 196 7.16 -18.26 5.40
C LEU A 196 6.36 -19.07 6.42
N GLU A 197 7.04 -19.73 7.37
CA GLU A 197 6.39 -20.40 8.49
C GLU A 197 5.47 -19.43 9.21
N LEU A 198 4.33 -19.94 9.66
CA LEU A 198 3.37 -19.16 10.41
C LEU A 198 3.92 -18.94 11.82
N ALA A 199 3.80 -17.72 12.32
CA ALA A 199 3.98 -17.49 13.75
C ALA A 199 2.85 -18.18 14.53
N ASP A 200 3.05 -18.44 15.82
CA ASP A 200 2.08 -19.18 16.64
C ASP A 200 0.67 -18.56 16.60
N TYR A 201 0.56 -17.23 16.70
CA TYR A 201 -0.73 -16.53 16.61
C TYR A 201 -1.38 -16.65 15.22
N GLU A 202 -0.60 -16.72 14.15
CA GLU A 202 -1.09 -16.93 12.78
C GLU A 202 -1.59 -18.37 12.60
N ALA A 203 -0.87 -19.34 13.16
CA ALA A 203 -1.28 -20.74 13.15
C ALA A 203 -2.59 -20.96 13.94
N GLU A 204 -2.74 -20.31 15.10
CA GLU A 204 -4.01 -20.29 15.83
C GLU A 204 -5.15 -19.66 15.02
N ASN A 205 -4.88 -18.55 14.33
CA ASN A 205 -5.87 -17.91 13.47
C ASN A 205 -6.26 -18.82 12.30
N LEU A 206 -5.30 -19.49 11.66
CA LEU A 206 -5.58 -20.47 10.62
C LEU A 206 -6.47 -21.60 11.13
N ALA A 207 -6.19 -22.15 12.31
CA ALA A 207 -7.01 -23.20 12.92
C ALA A 207 -8.45 -22.72 13.19
N LYS A 208 -8.63 -21.48 13.68
CA LYS A 208 -9.96 -20.87 13.84
C LYS A 208 -10.69 -20.72 12.51
N LEU A 209 -10.00 -20.27 11.48
CA LEU A 209 -10.56 -20.08 10.12
C LEU A 209 -10.93 -21.41 9.47
N GLN A 210 -10.12 -22.45 9.63
CA GLN A 210 -10.43 -23.81 9.17
C GLN A 210 -11.71 -24.35 9.82
N LYS A 211 -11.88 -24.10 11.13
CA LYS A 211 -13.13 -24.48 11.83
C LYS A 211 -14.33 -23.67 11.32
N MET A 212 -14.15 -22.36 11.13
CA MET A 212 -15.19 -21.44 10.65
C MET A 212 -15.65 -21.76 9.23
N PHE A 213 -14.71 -22.08 8.33
CA PHE A 213 -14.96 -22.33 6.92
C PHE A 213 -14.87 -23.81 6.53
N SER A 214 -15.14 -24.72 7.47
CA SER A 214 -14.97 -26.17 7.27
C SER A 214 -15.65 -26.69 5.99
N ARG A 215 -16.86 -26.23 5.68
CA ARG A 215 -17.62 -26.62 4.47
C ARG A 215 -17.10 -26.01 3.17
N LYS A 216 -16.34 -24.91 3.25
CA LYS A 216 -15.78 -24.19 2.10
C LYS A 216 -14.26 -24.35 1.99
N TRP A 217 -13.65 -25.15 2.85
CA TRP A 217 -12.19 -25.23 2.99
C TRP A 217 -11.51 -25.69 1.71
N GLU A 218 -12.11 -26.62 0.97
CA GLU A 218 -11.58 -27.08 -0.33
C GLU A 218 -11.48 -25.94 -1.35
N PHE A 219 -12.43 -25.00 -1.37
CA PHE A 219 -12.38 -23.84 -2.26
C PHE A 219 -11.26 -22.87 -1.85
N ILE A 220 -11.09 -22.63 -0.54
CA ILE A 220 -10.00 -21.81 0.00
C ILE A 220 -8.64 -22.42 -0.38
N PHE A 221 -8.50 -23.73 -0.20
CA PHE A 221 -7.29 -24.46 -0.56
C PHE A 221 -7.00 -24.39 -2.06
N MET A 222 -8.01 -24.61 -2.90
CA MET A 222 -7.89 -24.51 -4.35
C MET A 222 -7.45 -23.10 -4.80
N GLN A 223 -8.02 -22.06 -4.20
CA GLN A 223 -7.65 -20.67 -4.47
C GLN A 223 -6.19 -20.38 -4.05
N ALA A 224 -5.78 -20.82 -2.86
CA ALA A 224 -4.41 -20.69 -2.38
C ALA A 224 -3.41 -21.43 -3.29
N GLU A 225 -3.78 -22.63 -3.76
CA GLU A 225 -2.96 -23.42 -4.68
C GLU A 225 -2.80 -22.72 -6.04
N ALA A 226 -3.90 -22.20 -6.60
CA ALA A 226 -3.89 -21.46 -7.85
C ALA A 226 -2.99 -20.21 -7.77
N GLN A 227 -3.09 -19.43 -6.69
CA GLN A 227 -2.21 -18.29 -6.45
C GLN A 227 -0.74 -18.71 -6.29
N SER A 228 -0.47 -19.77 -5.52
CA SER A 228 0.89 -20.32 -5.35
C SER A 228 1.53 -20.77 -6.68
N LYS A 229 0.73 -21.34 -7.59
CA LYS A 229 1.17 -21.73 -8.95
C LYS A 229 1.55 -20.51 -9.79
N VAL A 230 0.81 -19.39 -9.67
CA VAL A 230 1.15 -18.12 -10.35
C VAL A 230 2.43 -17.54 -9.78
N ASP A 231 2.54 -17.47 -8.44
CA ASP A 231 3.73 -16.95 -7.76
C ASP A 231 4.97 -17.77 -8.14
N LYS A 232 4.82 -19.10 -8.31
CA LYS A 232 5.86 -20.03 -8.85
C LYS A 232 6.47 -19.63 -10.18
N LYS A 233 5.76 -18.88 -11.03
CA LYS A 233 6.26 -18.42 -12.32
C LYS A 233 7.11 -17.14 -12.22
N ARG A 234 7.07 -16.42 -11.10
CA ARG A 234 7.85 -15.19 -10.86
C ARG A 234 9.29 -15.48 -10.48
N ASP A 235 10.19 -14.53 -10.78
CA ASP A 235 11.58 -14.60 -10.36
C ASP A 235 11.69 -14.70 -8.83
N LYS A 236 12.75 -15.36 -8.35
CA LYS A 236 12.97 -15.58 -6.93
C LYS A 236 13.04 -14.27 -6.14
N LEU A 237 13.71 -13.25 -6.65
CA LEU A 237 13.87 -11.98 -5.94
C LEU A 237 12.57 -11.18 -5.96
N GLU A 238 11.90 -11.10 -7.11
CA GLU A 238 10.60 -10.43 -7.25
C GLU A 238 9.57 -11.03 -6.29
N ARG A 239 9.46 -12.36 -6.28
CA ARG A 239 8.55 -13.07 -5.37
C ARG A 239 8.86 -12.77 -3.90
N LYS A 240 10.15 -12.71 -3.52
CA LYS A 240 10.53 -12.37 -2.14
C LYS A 240 10.01 -10.99 -1.73
N VAL A 241 9.95 -10.03 -2.66
CA VAL A 241 9.39 -8.70 -2.41
C VAL A 241 7.88 -8.77 -2.28
N LEU A 242 7.20 -9.42 -3.23
CA LEU A 242 5.74 -9.58 -3.22
C LEU A 242 5.25 -10.29 -1.95
N ASP A 243 5.89 -11.40 -1.55
CA ASP A 243 5.59 -12.12 -0.31
C ASP A 243 5.68 -11.19 0.91
N SER A 244 6.71 -10.33 0.96
CA SER A 244 6.94 -9.41 2.08
C SER A 244 5.96 -8.23 2.11
N GLN A 245 5.53 -7.75 0.93
CA GLN A 245 4.52 -6.71 0.81
C GLN A 245 3.13 -7.21 1.23
N GLU A 246 2.76 -8.41 0.79
CA GLU A 246 1.51 -9.07 1.21
C GLU A 246 1.53 -9.37 2.71
N ARG A 247 2.66 -9.84 3.28
CA ARG A 247 2.81 -9.98 4.74
C ARG A 247 2.55 -8.68 5.48
N ALA A 248 3.21 -7.60 5.07
CA ALA A 248 3.05 -6.31 5.73
C ALA A 248 1.61 -5.75 5.64
N PHE A 249 0.90 -6.04 4.54
CA PHE A 249 -0.53 -5.73 4.43
C PHE A 249 -1.33 -6.47 5.52
N TRP A 250 -1.07 -7.76 5.73
CA TRP A 250 -1.75 -8.53 6.78
C TRP A 250 -1.32 -8.13 8.19
N ASP A 251 -0.08 -7.71 8.41
CA ASP A 251 0.38 -7.22 9.72
C ASP A 251 -0.38 -5.95 10.16
N VAL A 252 -0.89 -5.15 9.22
CA VAL A 252 -1.78 -4.00 9.52
C VAL A 252 -3.19 -4.46 9.86
N HIS A 253 -3.76 -5.38 9.08
CA HIS A 253 -5.19 -5.75 9.17
C HIS A 253 -5.48 -6.91 10.12
N ARG A 254 -4.47 -7.67 10.51
CA ARG A 254 -4.51 -8.79 11.46
C ARG A 254 -3.27 -8.72 12.37
N PRO A 255 -3.10 -7.63 13.12
CA PRO A 255 -1.88 -7.36 13.87
C PRO A 255 -1.63 -8.44 14.95
N MET A 256 -0.35 -8.62 15.28
CA MET A 256 0.07 -9.49 16.38
C MET A 256 -0.66 -9.08 17.69
N PRO A 257 -1.06 -10.05 18.53
CA PRO A 257 -1.69 -9.75 19.82
C PRO A 257 -0.87 -8.74 20.65
N GLY A 258 -1.55 -7.72 21.18
CA GLY A 258 -0.92 -6.65 21.97
C GLY A 258 -0.41 -5.44 21.15
N CYS A 259 -0.40 -5.53 19.82
CA CYS A 259 -0.14 -4.37 18.96
C CYS A 259 -1.39 -3.51 18.78
N VAL A 260 -1.21 -2.21 18.59
CA VAL A 260 -2.31 -1.27 18.31
C VAL A 260 -2.86 -1.55 16.92
N ASN A 261 -4.18 -1.72 16.82
CA ASN A 261 -4.86 -1.86 15.54
C ASN A 261 -5.14 -0.49 14.92
N THR A 262 -4.34 -0.10 13.93
CA THR A 262 -4.44 1.21 13.27
C THR A 262 -5.60 1.31 12.27
N THR A 263 -6.28 0.19 12.00
CA THR A 263 -7.49 0.14 11.15
C THR A 263 -8.78 0.44 11.93
N GLU A 264 -8.73 0.42 13.26
CA GLU A 264 -9.90 0.71 14.10
C GLU A 264 -10.31 2.17 13.96
N VAL A 265 -11.54 2.38 13.46
CA VAL A 265 -12.14 3.69 13.37
C VAL A 265 -12.89 3.98 14.66
N ASP A 266 -12.62 5.14 15.27
CA ASP A 266 -13.36 5.63 16.43
C ASP A 266 -14.87 5.56 16.19
N ILE A 267 -15.60 4.97 17.13
CA ILE A 267 -17.04 4.73 17.03
C ILE A 267 -17.82 6.02 16.74
N LYS A 268 -17.45 7.16 17.35
CA LYS A 268 -18.10 8.46 17.09
C LYS A 268 -17.79 8.98 15.69
N LYS A 269 -16.61 8.66 15.13
CA LYS A 269 -16.26 8.96 13.72
C LYS A 269 -17.05 8.05 12.76
N ALA A 270 -17.21 6.77 13.10
CA ALA A 270 -18.02 5.83 12.32
C ALA A 270 -19.50 6.25 12.28
N TYR A 271 -20.09 6.66 13.42
CA TYR A 271 -21.45 7.17 13.47
C TYR A 271 -21.67 8.43 12.61
N ARG A 272 -20.69 9.33 12.52
CA ARG A 272 -20.79 10.50 11.62
C ARG A 272 -20.79 10.10 10.13
N ARG A 273 -20.15 8.99 9.77
CA ARG A 273 -20.22 8.40 8.42
C ARG A 273 -21.55 7.66 8.17
N GLY A 274 -22.13 7.04 9.21
CA GLY A 274 -23.40 6.30 9.15
C GLY A 274 -24.68 7.11 9.41
N ALA A 275 -24.58 8.39 9.76
CA ALA A 275 -25.72 9.27 10.05
C ALA A 275 -26.58 9.63 8.81
N SER A 276 -26.40 8.93 7.69
CA SER A 276 -27.26 9.00 6.51
C SER A 276 -28.19 7.80 6.33
N SER A 277 -28.20 6.78 7.21
CA SER A 277 -29.17 5.67 7.06
C SER A 277 -30.07 5.38 8.26
N LEU A 278 -29.64 5.46 9.52
CA LEU A 278 -30.56 5.37 10.67
C LEU A 278 -29.98 6.07 11.91
N GLY A 279 -30.56 7.19 12.33
CA GLY A 279 -30.29 7.78 13.64
C GLY A 279 -30.23 9.29 13.64
N SER A 280 -31.30 9.90 14.17
CA SER A 280 -31.45 11.33 14.42
C SER A 280 -30.24 11.93 15.14
N GLY A 281 -29.44 12.69 14.39
CA GLY A 281 -28.27 13.40 14.89
C GLY A 281 -27.96 14.63 14.02
N SER A 282 -28.88 15.60 13.99
CA SER A 282 -28.69 17.03 13.69
C SER A 282 -27.75 17.48 12.53
N SER A 283 -27.47 16.65 11.52
CA SER A 283 -26.73 17.07 10.31
C SER A 283 -27.51 16.86 9.01
N GLY A 284 -28.72 16.30 9.08
CA GLY A 284 -29.54 15.95 7.91
C GLY A 284 -30.40 17.06 7.30
N THR A 285 -30.13 18.35 7.53
CA THR A 285 -30.94 19.45 6.94
C THR A 285 -30.33 20.09 5.69
N ALA A 286 -29.27 19.53 5.13
CA ALA A 286 -28.59 20.12 3.97
C ALA A 286 -29.15 19.67 2.61
N GLY A 287 -30.04 18.67 2.55
CA GLY A 287 -30.47 18.06 1.29
C GLY A 287 -31.75 18.61 0.66
N ASN A 288 -32.57 19.38 1.37
CA ASN A 288 -33.91 19.73 0.86
C ASN A 288 -34.45 21.11 1.29
N SER A 289 -33.60 22.04 1.73
CA SER A 289 -34.05 23.40 2.04
C SER A 289 -34.26 24.22 0.77
N ASN A 290 -35.45 24.82 0.63
CA ASN A 290 -35.79 25.78 -0.42
C ASN A 290 -34.63 26.81 -0.59
N PRO A 291 -34.08 27.00 -1.81
CA PRO A 291 -32.97 27.94 -2.04
C PRO A 291 -33.21 29.34 -1.47
N VAL A 292 -34.46 29.81 -1.49
CA VAL A 292 -34.85 31.12 -0.94
C VAL A 292 -34.71 31.16 0.59
N GLU A 293 -35.06 30.07 1.28
CA GLU A 293 -34.89 29.98 2.73
C GLU A 293 -33.42 29.89 3.13
N GLN A 294 -32.60 29.19 2.33
CA GLN A 294 -31.15 29.11 2.55
C GLN A 294 -30.51 30.50 2.44
N LEU A 295 -30.83 31.25 1.38
CA LEU A 295 -30.34 32.61 1.17
C LEU A 295 -30.84 33.55 2.29
N THR A 296 -32.10 33.42 2.71
CA THR A 296 -32.65 34.22 3.80
C THR A 296 -31.94 33.96 5.12
N ARG A 297 -31.66 32.69 5.45
CA ARG A 297 -30.85 32.32 6.63
C ARG A 297 -29.44 32.87 6.53
N GLN A 298 -28.80 32.77 5.36
CA GLN A 298 -27.44 33.28 5.14
C GLN A 298 -27.37 34.80 5.31
N ILE A 299 -28.33 35.55 4.74
CA ILE A 299 -28.44 37.00 4.91
C ILE A 299 -28.60 37.37 6.39
N LYS A 300 -29.48 36.65 7.11
CA LYS A 300 -29.68 36.88 8.55
C LYS A 300 -28.40 36.63 9.35
N LEU A 301 -27.67 35.54 9.06
CA LEU A 301 -26.39 35.25 9.70
C LEU A 301 -25.32 36.30 9.40
N LEU A 302 -25.24 36.77 8.16
CA LEU A 302 -24.28 37.80 7.77
C LEU A 302 -24.58 39.15 8.45
N LYS A 303 -25.85 39.54 8.56
CA LYS A 303 -26.26 40.74 9.32
C LYS A 303 -25.86 40.64 10.80
N LEU A 304 -26.12 39.50 11.45
CA LEU A 304 -25.68 39.26 12.83
C LEU A 304 -24.16 39.29 12.98
N LYS A 305 -23.40 38.81 11.99
CA LYS A 305 -21.94 38.90 11.99
C LYS A 305 -21.46 40.35 11.85
N LEU A 306 -22.15 41.18 11.06
CA LEU A 306 -21.81 42.58 10.87
C LEU A 306 -22.07 43.43 12.13
N GLU A 307 -23.08 43.07 12.92
CA GLU A 307 -23.41 43.73 14.18
C GLU A 307 -22.37 43.45 15.30
N ARG A 308 -21.54 42.41 15.15
CA ARG A 308 -20.47 42.12 16.11
C ARG A 308 -19.35 43.14 15.95
N ARG A 309 -19.07 43.88 17.03
CA ARG A 309 -17.88 44.74 17.10
C ARG A 309 -16.63 43.87 16.99
N THR A 310 -15.78 44.18 16.04
CA THR A 310 -14.45 43.58 15.89
C THR A 310 -13.40 44.53 16.45
N ILE A 311 -12.38 43.98 17.09
CA ILE A 311 -11.21 44.73 17.55
C ILE A 311 -10.15 44.64 16.45
N LYS A 312 -9.42 45.73 16.21
CA LYS A 312 -8.31 45.72 15.25
C LYS A 312 -7.28 44.66 15.67
N ILE A 313 -6.79 43.86 14.73
CA ILE A 313 -5.79 42.81 14.99
C ILE A 313 -4.57 43.39 15.73
N SER A 314 -4.12 44.59 15.35
CA SER A 314 -3.02 45.27 16.06
C SER A 314 -3.33 45.52 17.53
N LYS A 315 -4.56 45.91 17.87
CA LYS A 315 -4.98 46.14 19.25
C LYS A 315 -5.13 44.85 20.04
N VAL A 316 -5.54 43.76 19.39
CA VAL A 316 -5.55 42.43 20.02
C VAL A 316 -4.14 41.92 20.28
N ALA A 317 -3.21 42.12 19.34
CA ALA A 317 -1.82 41.70 19.49
C ALA A 317 -1.04 42.54 20.52
N GLU A 318 -1.48 43.77 20.79
CA GLU A 318 -0.91 44.67 21.80
C GLU A 318 -1.51 44.48 23.21
N SER A 319 -2.60 43.73 23.37
CA SER A 319 -3.28 43.49 24.66
C SER A 319 -2.73 42.27 25.38
#